data_AF-A0A3E3IEY9-F1
#
_entry.id   AF-A0A3E3IEY9-F1
#
_cell.length_a   1.000
_cell.length_b   1.000
_cell.length_c   1.000
_cell.angle_alpha   90.00
_cell.angle_beta   90.00
_cell.angle_gamma   90.00
#
_symmetry.space_group_name_H-M   'P 1'
#
loop_
_entity.id
_entity.type
_entity.pdbx_description
1 polymer ?
#
loop_
_entity_poly.entity_id
_entity_poly.type
_entity_poly.pdbx_seq_one_letter_code
_entity_poly.pdbx_strand_id
1 'polypeptide(L)'
;MISQEFIIAAADKSILKISGIHVRGLNTQDLERRLSERLHTLVRVIGVTGEQIEMDVYGIDPAQIRKDEKAVIQAISLVEGISAEDLCQISVSEKIIDVNIDDVPDKPYHGCARERWIRA
;
A
#
# COMPACT_ATOMS: atom_id res chain seq x y z
N MET A 1 30.57 -16.99 -18.82
CA MET A 1 29.20 -16.97 -18.28
C MET A 1 29.11 -15.72 -17.42
N ILE A 2 28.29 -14.75 -17.81
CA ILE A 2 28.14 -13.50 -17.06
C ILE A 2 27.06 -13.78 -16.02
N SER A 3 27.46 -13.89 -14.75
CA SER A 3 26.54 -13.98 -13.62
C SER A 3 25.78 -12.65 -13.53
N GLN A 4 24.50 -12.63 -13.92
CA GLN A 4 23.65 -11.48 -13.65
C GLN A 4 23.25 -11.52 -12.18
N GLU A 5 23.80 -10.60 -11.39
CA GLU A 5 23.34 -10.34 -10.03
C GLU A 5 21.98 -9.61 -10.11
N PHE A 6 20.92 -10.28 -9.67
CA PHE A 6 19.62 -9.66 -9.50
C PHE A 6 19.52 -9.14 -8.07
N ILE A 7 19.40 -7.82 -7.91
CA ILE A 7 19.05 -7.22 -6.62
C ILE A 7 17.53 -7.28 -6.49
N ILE A 8 17.02 -8.23 -5.70
CA ILE A 8 15.61 -8.31 -5.33
C ILE A 8 15.43 -7.43 -4.08
N ALA A 9 14.95 -6.21 -4.26
CA ALA A 9 14.62 -5.32 -3.15
C ALA A 9 13.21 -5.64 -2.63
N ALA A 10 13.13 -6.40 -1.54
CA ALA A 10 11.87 -6.61 -0.82
C ALA A 10 11.55 -5.33 -0.02
N ALA A 11 10.48 -4.63 -0.42
CA ALA A 11 9.99 -3.47 0.33
C ALA A 11 8.90 -3.95 1.29
N ASP A 12 9.13 -3.76 2.59
CA ASP A 12 8.10 -3.90 3.62
C ASP A 12 7.01 -2.85 3.36
N LYS A 13 5.87 -3.28 2.80
CA LYS A 13 4.77 -2.44 2.38
C LYS A 13 3.45 -2.99 2.92
N SER A 14 2.66 -2.09 3.49
CA SER A 14 1.28 -2.29 3.90
C SER A 14 0.36 -1.43 3.05
N ILE A 15 -0.82 -1.95 2.70
CA ILE A 15 -1.83 -1.18 1.94
C ILE A 15 -2.84 -0.62 2.93
N LEU A 16 -2.97 0.71 2.93
CA LEU A 16 -3.91 1.47 3.72
C LEU A 16 -5.07 1.94 2.82
N LYS A 17 -6.28 1.48 3.13
CA LYS A 17 -7.51 1.90 2.46
C LYS A 17 -8.40 2.66 3.42
N ILE A 18 -8.90 3.79 2.96
CA ILE A 18 -9.79 4.65 3.75
C ILE A 18 -11.06 4.85 2.95
N SER A 19 -12.19 4.55 3.59
CA SER A 19 -13.53 4.60 3.00
C SER A 19 -14.47 5.39 3.89
N GLY A 20 -15.57 5.90 3.32
CA GLY A 20 -16.49 6.80 4.03
C GLY A 20 -16.02 8.26 4.04
N ILE A 21 -15.32 8.67 2.98
CA ILE A 21 -14.83 10.04 2.79
C ILE A 21 -15.30 10.57 1.44
N HIS A 22 -15.74 11.81 1.37
CA HIS A 22 -16.03 12.46 0.09
C HIS A 22 -14.80 13.23 -0.39
N VAL A 23 -14.30 12.88 -1.58
CA VAL A 23 -13.08 13.47 -2.14
C VAL A 23 -13.41 14.38 -3.32
N ARG A 24 -13.04 15.66 -3.21
CA ARG A 24 -13.22 16.67 -4.26
C ARG A 24 -12.03 17.63 -4.31
N GLY A 25 -11.22 17.54 -5.36
CA GLY A 25 -10.07 18.45 -5.54
C GLY A 25 -8.91 18.17 -4.58
N LEU A 26 -8.67 16.89 -4.26
CA LEU A 26 -7.60 16.47 -3.36
C LEU A 26 -6.21 16.75 -3.95
N ASN A 27 -5.37 17.42 -3.15
CA ASN A 27 -3.94 17.48 -3.38
C ASN A 27 -3.27 16.23 -2.77
N THR A 28 -2.94 15.25 -3.60
CA THR A 28 -2.34 13.99 -3.15
C THR A 28 -0.95 14.19 -2.55
N GLN A 29 -0.16 15.16 -3.02
CA GLN A 29 1.18 15.42 -2.48
C GLN A 29 1.12 15.97 -1.05
N ASP A 30 0.14 16.83 -0.75
CA ASP A 30 -0.04 17.34 0.60
C ASP A 30 -0.51 16.24 1.56
N LEU A 31 -1.40 15.36 1.09
CA LEU A 31 -1.84 14.18 1.83
C LEU A 31 -0.66 13.24 2.15
N GLU A 32 0.15 12.89 1.14
CA GLU A 32 1.34 12.05 1.29
C GLU A 32 2.32 12.67 2.30
N ARG A 33 2.58 13.98 2.19
CA ARG A 33 3.49 14.70 3.08
C ARG A 33 3.00 14.68 4.53
N ARG A 34 1.73 15.03 4.79
CA ARG A 34 1.16 15.07 6.14
C ARG A 34 1.13 13.70 6.80
N LEU A 35 0.75 12.66 6.04
CA LEU A 35 0.74 11.30 6.55
C LEU A 35 2.16 10.78 6.78
N SER A 36 3.11 11.15 5.92
CA SER A 36 4.51 10.77 6.09
C SER A 36 5.14 11.44 7.33
N GLU A 37 4.85 12.72 7.55
CA GLU A 37 5.28 13.47 8.74
C GLU A 37 4.69 12.87 10.03
N ARG A 38 3.43 12.42 10.00
CA ARG A 38 2.74 11.89 11.18
C ARG A 38 3.08 10.44 11.51
N LEU A 39 3.20 9.59 10.49
CA LEU A 39 3.54 8.18 10.66
C LEU A 39 5.05 7.94 10.69
N HIS A 40 5.86 8.99 10.52
CA HIS A 40 7.32 8.93 10.44
C HIS A 40 7.83 7.90 9.43
N THR A 41 7.07 7.69 8.36
CA THR A 41 7.39 6.74 7.30
C THR A 41 6.95 7.26 5.94
N LEU A 42 7.37 6.61 4.87
CA LEU A 42 6.96 6.97 3.53
C LEU A 42 5.52 6.50 3.30
N VAL A 43 4.68 7.43 2.85
CA VAL A 43 3.29 7.17 2.42
C VAL A 43 3.15 7.60 0.96
N ARG A 44 2.54 6.75 0.14
CA ARG A 44 2.31 7.02 -1.27
C ARG A 44 0.86 6.72 -1.64
N VAL A 45 0.18 7.68 -2.25
CA VAL A 45 -1.18 7.49 -2.76
C VAL A 45 -1.13 6.69 -4.06
N ILE A 46 -1.93 5.63 -4.11
CA ILE A 46 -2.01 4.71 -5.26
C ILE A 46 -3.29 4.92 -6.04
N GLY A 47 -4.39 5.19 -5.34
CA GLY A 47 -5.69 5.39 -5.94
C GLY A 47 -6.54 6.36 -5.15
N VAL A 48 -7.30 7.17 -5.86
CA VAL A 48 -8.29 8.07 -5.28
C VAL A 48 -9.58 7.89 -6.07
N THR A 49 -10.67 7.63 -5.36
CA THR A 49 -12.03 7.75 -5.90
C THR A 49 -12.80 8.82 -5.11
N GLY A 50 -14.00 9.15 -5.56
CA GLY A 50 -14.85 10.12 -4.86
C GLY A 50 -15.24 9.71 -3.44
N GLU A 51 -15.09 8.43 -3.09
CA GLU A 51 -15.52 7.84 -1.81
C GLU A 51 -14.40 7.13 -1.03
N GLN A 52 -13.23 6.95 -1.65
CA GLN A 52 -12.14 6.16 -1.06
C GLN A 52 -10.76 6.65 -1.48
N ILE A 53 -9.78 6.42 -0.62
CA ILE A 53 -8.36 6.64 -0.90
C ILE A 53 -7.59 5.36 -0.57
N GLU A 54 -6.70 4.96 -1.47
CA GLU A 54 -5.80 3.82 -1.31
C GLU A 54 -4.35 4.30 -1.32
N MET A 55 -3.57 3.82 -0.35
CA MET A 55 -2.20 4.26 -0.10
C MET A 55 -1.30 3.08 0.24
N ASP A 56 -0.04 3.22 -0.13
CA ASP A 56 1.06 2.39 0.33
C ASP A 56 1.73 3.05 1.51
N VAL A 57 1.95 2.28 2.58
CA VAL A 57 2.71 2.72 3.74
C VAL A 57 3.87 1.76 3.94
N TYR A 58 5.08 2.29 4.01
CA TYR A 58 6.30 1.49 4.09
C TYR A 58 6.77 1.32 5.53
N GLY A 59 7.47 0.23 5.83
CA GLY A 59 8.29 0.11 7.06
C GLY A 59 7.57 0.28 8.41
N ILE A 60 6.24 0.16 8.44
CA ILE A 60 5.43 0.22 9.66
C ILE A 60 4.52 -1.01 9.76
N ASP A 61 4.36 -1.52 10.98
CA ASP A 61 3.46 -2.63 11.26
C ASP A 61 1.99 -2.17 11.12
N PRO A 62 1.14 -2.88 10.34
CA PRO A 62 -0.30 -2.63 10.27
C PRO A 62 -0.99 -2.47 11.63
N ALA A 63 -0.55 -3.19 12.66
CA ALA A 63 -1.10 -3.12 14.01
C ALA A 63 -0.85 -1.76 14.68
N GLN A 64 0.25 -1.07 14.34
CA GLN A 64 0.51 0.28 14.84
C GLN A 64 -0.44 1.30 14.18
N ILE A 65 -0.65 1.18 12.87
CA ILE A 65 -1.60 2.03 12.15
C ILE A 65 -3.02 1.86 12.71
N ARG A 66 -3.43 0.63 13.05
CA ARG A 66 -4.73 0.34 13.67
C ARG A 66 -4.87 0.94 15.07
N LYS A 67 -3.80 0.99 15.87
CA LYS A 67 -3.83 1.67 17.18
C LYS A 67 -4.00 3.18 17.05
N ASP A 68 -3.40 3.76 16.01
CA ASP A 68 -3.45 5.19 15.71
C ASP A 68 -4.56 5.59 14.72
N GLU A 69 -5.55 4.72 14.50
CA GLU A 69 -6.60 4.91 13.49
C GLU A 69 -7.25 6.30 13.56
N LYS A 70 -7.66 6.73 14.77
CA LYS A 70 -8.27 8.05 14.98
C LYS A 70 -7.35 9.21 14.62
N ALA A 71 -6.06 9.07 14.92
CA ALA A 71 -5.05 10.07 14.62
C ALA A 71 -4.82 10.19 13.11
N VAL A 72 -4.84 9.06 12.40
CA VAL A 72 -4.76 9.01 10.93
C VAL A 72 -5.99 9.64 10.30
N ILE A 73 -7.20 9.29 10.73
CA ILE A 73 -8.45 9.89 10.23
C ILE A 73 -8.41 11.41 10.41
N GLN A 74 -8.06 11.91 11.60
CA GLN A 74 -7.96 13.34 11.86
C GLN A 74 -6.96 14.05 10.94
N ALA A 75 -5.79 13.44 10.68
CA ALA A 75 -4.80 14.03 9.79
C ALA A 75 -5.33 14.21 8.36
N ILE A 76 -6.19 13.29 7.93
CA ILE A 76 -6.78 13.25 6.60
C ILE A 76 -7.95 14.20 6.49
N SER A 77 -8.77 14.33 7.54
CA SER A 77 -9.85 15.32 7.60
C SER A 77 -9.35 16.77 7.58
N LEU A 78 -8.07 17.01 7.88
CA LEU A 78 -7.44 18.33 7.81
C LEU A 78 -6.89 18.67 6.42
N VAL A 79 -6.94 17.73 5.46
CA VAL A 79 -6.46 17.94 4.10
C VAL A 79 -7.59 18.55 3.27
N GLU A 80 -7.26 19.61 2.53
CA GLU A 80 -8.23 20.24 1.64
C GLU A 80 -8.69 19.27 0.54
N GLY A 81 -10.00 19.29 0.28
CA GLY A 81 -10.62 18.43 -0.72
C GLY A 81 -11.02 17.05 -0.20
N ILE A 82 -10.93 16.81 1.13
CA ILE A 82 -11.53 15.65 1.79
C ILE A 82 -12.58 16.13 2.79
N SER A 83 -13.81 15.67 2.63
CA SER A 83 -14.86 15.80 3.62
C SER A 83 -15.09 14.42 4.25
N ALA A 84 -14.73 14.27 5.51
CA ALA A 84 -14.98 13.04 6.25
C ALA A 84 -16.48 12.92 6.59
N GLU A 85 -17.11 11.80 6.24
CA GLU A 85 -18.45 11.47 6.74
C GLU A 85 -18.34 10.87 8.16
N ASP A 86 -19.45 10.87 8.91
CA ASP A 86 -19.51 10.42 10.32
C ASP A 86 -19.01 8.98 10.55
N LEU A 87 -18.88 8.16 9.48
CA LEU A 87 -18.40 6.78 9.51
C LEU A 87 -17.19 6.58 8.57
N CYS A 88 -16.09 7.27 8.85
CA CYS A 88 -14.80 6.93 8.25
C CYS A 88 -14.29 5.58 8.77
N GLN A 89 -13.98 4.65 7.88
CA GLN A 89 -13.36 3.36 8.21
C GLN A 89 -11.97 3.26 7.60
N ILE A 90 -10.99 2.86 8.41
CA ILE A 90 -9.67 2.49 7.93
C ILE A 90 -9.58 0.97 7.81
N SER A 91 -9.42 0.48 6.58
CA SER A 91 -9.05 -0.90 6.30
C SER A 91 -7.56 -0.97 6.02
N VAL A 92 -6.79 -1.61 6.90
CA VAL A 92 -5.37 -1.90 6.67
C VAL A 92 -5.24 -3.35 6.22
N SER A 93 -4.84 -3.58 4.97
CA SER A 93 -4.52 -4.92 4.48
C SER A 93 -3.20 -5.39 5.08
N GLU A 94 -3.11 -6.69 5.37
CA GLU A 94 -1.91 -7.30 5.94
C GLU A 94 -0.68 -7.09 5.04
N LYS A 95 0.48 -7.09 5.69
CA LYS A 95 1.81 -6.97 5.08
C LYS A 95 1.89 -7.86 3.84
N ILE A 96 2.44 -7.34 2.74
CA ILE A 96 2.71 -8.19 1.56
C ILE A 96 3.59 -9.36 2.04
N ILE A 97 3.05 -10.58 1.91
CA ILE A 97 3.67 -11.81 2.38
C ILE A 97 5.05 -11.96 1.74
N ASP A 98 6.05 -12.18 2.59
CA ASP A 98 7.38 -12.57 2.16
C ASP A 98 7.29 -13.98 1.58
N VAL A 99 7.51 -14.11 0.28
CA VAL A 99 7.48 -15.41 -0.40
C VAL A 99 8.91 -15.92 -0.40
N ASN A 100 9.16 -17.01 0.33
CA ASN A 100 10.46 -17.65 0.29
C ASN A 100 10.75 -18.11 -1.14
N ILE A 101 11.79 -17.55 -1.77
CA ILE A 101 12.15 -17.89 -3.14
C ILE A 101 12.53 -19.38 -3.25
N ASP A 102 13.01 -20.00 -2.17
CA ASP A 102 13.34 -21.42 -2.13
C ASP A 102 12.11 -22.32 -2.26
N ASP A 103 10.91 -21.82 -1.93
CA ASP A 103 9.64 -22.53 -2.10
C ASP A 103 9.09 -22.40 -3.52
N VAL A 104 9.66 -21.53 -4.35
CA VAL A 104 9.28 -21.40 -5.77
C VAL A 104 9.99 -22.51 -6.55
N PRO A 105 9.27 -23.49 -7.12
CA PRO A 105 9.90 -24.63 -7.76
C PRO A 105 10.69 -24.17 -9.00
N ASP A 106 12.02 -24.25 -8.93
CA ASP A 106 12.93 -23.97 -10.05
C ASP A 106 12.96 -25.16 -11.04
N LYS A 107 11.79 -25.52 -11.57
CA LYS A 107 11.70 -26.55 -12.59
C LYS A 107 12.11 -25.93 -13.92
N PRO A 108 13.17 -26.42 -14.59
CA PRO A 108 13.48 -26.01 -15.95
C PRO A 108 12.27 -26.36 -16.84
N TYR A 109 11.48 -25.33 -17.16
CA TYR A 109 10.34 -25.49 -18.05
C TYR A 109 10.84 -25.47 -19.49
N HIS A 110 10.90 -26.65 -20.10
CA HIS A 110 11.16 -26.81 -21.52
C HIS A 110 9.86 -26.53 -22.31
N GLY A 111 9.49 -25.26 -22.43
CA GLY A 111 8.32 -24.83 -23.21
C GLY A 111 8.29 -23.32 -23.39
N CYS A 112 7.37 -22.80 -24.20
CA CYS A 112 7.26 -21.37 -24.43
C CYS A 112 6.84 -20.67 -23.12
N ALA A 113 7.49 -19.55 -22.76
CA ALA A 113 7.19 -18.82 -21.51
C ALA A 113 5.70 -18.48 -21.34
N ARG A 114 4.97 -18.33 -22.45
CA ARG A 114 3.51 -18.09 -22.48
C ARG A 114 2.68 -19.29 -22.03
N GLU A 115 3.16 -20.51 -22.25
CA GLU A 115 2.46 -21.75 -21.95
C GLU A 115 2.54 -22.14 -20.46
N ARG A 116 3.50 -21.56 -19.73
CA ARG A 116 3.74 -21.82 -18.31
C ARG A 116 2.52 -21.52 -17.42
N TRP A 117 1.76 -20.47 -17.75
CA TRP A 117 0.65 -19.97 -16.92
C TRP A 117 -0.72 -20.56 -17.29
N ILE A 118 -0.81 -21.31 -18.39
CA ILE A 118 -2.06 -21.89 -18.89
C ILE A 118 -2.35 -23.25 -18.21
N ARG A 119 -1.35 -23.87 -17.57
CA ARG A 119 -1.44 -25.21 -16.96
C ARG A 119 -1.24 -25.23 -15.43
N ALA A 120 -1.18 -24.07 -14.79
CA ALA A 120 -1.05 -23.94 -13.34
C ALA A 120 -2.41 -24.03 -12.64
#